data_AF-A0A4P8GCP6-F1
#
_entry.id   AF-A0A4P8GCP6-F1
#
_cell.length_a   1.000
_cell.length_b   1.000
_cell.length_c   1.000
_cell.angle_alpha   90.00
_cell.angle_beta   90.00
_cell.angle_gamma   90.00
#
_symmetry.space_group_name_H-M   'P 1'
#
loop_
_entity.id
_entity.type
_entity.pdbx_description
1 polymer ?
#
loop_
_entity_poly.entity_id
_entity_poly.type
_entity_poly.pdbx_seq_one_letter_code
_entity_poly.pdbx_strand_id
1 'polypeptide(L)'
;MKLIGSLAEQSCREELSKSWGGLRESGNQLFSILADRLGLIGSAFVLSWTPEQAEDLYTILVNGSEVVWLEVSRSNGEVVDFQTTSVKKYERSLRSRQSRIKLAVALDLARQH
;
A
#
# COMPACT_ATOMS: atom_id res chain seq x y z
N MET A 1 7.87 -1.67 15.76
CA MET A 1 7.02 -1.27 16.92
C MET A 1 6.18 -2.48 17.35
N LYS A 2 5.80 -2.64 18.62
CA LYS A 2 4.87 -3.70 19.05
C LYS A 2 3.43 -3.17 19.00
N LEU A 3 2.52 -3.92 18.39
CA LEU A 3 1.08 -3.62 18.35
C LEU A 3 0.47 -3.96 19.72
N ILE A 4 -0.43 -3.12 20.20
CA ILE A 4 -1.07 -3.25 21.53
C ILE A 4 -2.60 -3.32 21.46
N GLY A 5 -3.17 -3.27 20.25
CA GLY A 5 -4.62 -3.30 20.05
C GLY A 5 -5.29 -1.96 20.34
N SER A 6 -4.60 -0.84 20.10
CA SER A 6 -5.20 0.49 20.28
C SER A 6 -6.30 0.78 19.24
N LEU A 7 -7.20 1.72 19.55
CA LEU A 7 -8.23 2.19 18.60
C LEU A 7 -7.63 2.65 17.26
N ALA A 8 -6.46 3.30 17.29
CA ALA A 8 -5.75 3.72 16.09
C ALA A 8 -5.30 2.53 15.23
N GLU A 9 -4.84 1.44 15.86
CA GLU A 9 -4.48 0.21 15.15
C GLU A 9 -5.71 -0.49 14.56
N GLN A 10 -6.82 -0.52 15.30
CA GLN A 10 -8.09 -1.09 14.84
C GLN A 10 -8.60 -0.36 13.59
N SER A 11 -8.62 0.98 13.66
CA SER A 11 -9.03 1.84 12.55
C SER A 11 -8.14 1.65 11.32
N CYS A 12 -6.81 1.60 11.49
CA CYS A 12 -5.89 1.29 10.41
C CYS A 12 -6.18 -0.11 9.81
N ARG A 13 -6.46 -1.11 10.65
CA ARG A 13 -6.70 -2.48 10.20
C ARG A 13 -7.94 -2.54 9.30
N GLU A 14 -9.02 -1.88 9.70
CA GLU A 14 -10.26 -1.81 8.91
C GLU A 14 -10.03 -1.10 7.57
N GLU A 15 -9.34 0.04 7.57
CA GLU A 15 -9.00 0.80 6.35
C GLU A 15 -8.17 -0.04 5.38
N LEU A 16 -7.09 -0.66 5.86
CA LEU A 16 -6.18 -1.47 5.05
C LEU A 16 -6.88 -2.72 4.50
N SER A 17 -7.75 -3.35 5.30
CA SER A 17 -8.52 -4.52 4.87
C SER A 17 -9.51 -4.16 3.76
N LYS A 18 -10.19 -3.01 3.88
CA LYS A 18 -11.08 -2.49 2.82
C LYS A 18 -10.31 -2.17 1.55
N SER A 19 -9.15 -1.52 1.68
CA SER A 19 -8.27 -1.21 0.55
C SER A 19 -7.83 -2.48 -0.19
N TRP A 20 -7.39 -3.51 0.54
CA TRP A 20 -7.02 -4.79 -0.05
C TRP A 20 -8.21 -5.47 -0.74
N GLY A 21 -9.38 -5.45 -0.10
CA GLY A 21 -10.63 -5.96 -0.68
C GLY A 21 -10.93 -5.33 -2.04
N GLY A 22 -10.91 -3.98 -2.11
CA GLY A 22 -11.16 -3.24 -3.35
C GLY A 22 -10.09 -3.44 -4.43
N LEU A 23 -8.83 -3.62 -4.04
CA LEU A 23 -7.75 -3.94 -4.98
C LEU A 23 -7.97 -5.29 -5.68
N ARG A 24 -8.54 -6.28 -4.98
CA ARG A 24 -8.77 -7.62 -5.56
C ARG A 24 -10.02 -7.72 -6.42
N GLU A 25 -10.84 -6.68 -6.48
CA GLU A 25 -12.02 -6.69 -7.32
C GLU A 25 -11.62 -6.87 -8.78
N SER A 26 -12.39 -7.69 -9.51
CA SER A 26 -12.11 -8.00 -10.90
C SER A 26 -12.09 -6.72 -11.74
N GLY A 27 -11.00 -6.51 -12.50
CA GLY A 27 -10.85 -5.31 -13.33
C GLY A 27 -10.21 -4.12 -12.61
N ASN A 28 -9.73 -4.29 -11.37
CA ASN A 28 -8.96 -3.24 -10.71
C ASN A 28 -7.62 -3.01 -11.42
N GLN A 29 -7.47 -1.82 -12.00
CA GLN A 29 -6.29 -1.44 -12.78
C GLN A 29 -5.01 -1.44 -11.96
N LEU A 30 -5.05 -0.97 -10.71
CA LEU A 30 -3.87 -0.95 -9.83
C LEU A 30 -3.38 -2.36 -9.54
N PHE A 31 -4.29 -3.31 -9.33
CA PHE A 31 -3.92 -4.70 -9.13
C PHE A 31 -3.28 -5.31 -10.38
N SER A 32 -3.83 -5.07 -11.57
CA SER A 32 -3.23 -5.52 -12.82
C SER A 32 -1.82 -4.96 -13.00
N ILE A 33 -1.62 -3.66 -12.77
CA ILE A 33 -0.30 -3.02 -12.84
C ILE A 33 0.69 -3.68 -11.87
N LEU A 34 0.28 -3.92 -10.62
CA LEU A 34 1.14 -4.56 -9.62
C LEU A 34 1.47 -6.00 -10.04
N ALA A 35 0.49 -6.77 -10.50
CA ALA A 35 0.68 -8.15 -10.93
C ALA A 35 1.58 -8.25 -12.17
N ASP A 36 1.44 -7.34 -13.12
CA ASP A 36 2.27 -7.29 -14.34
C ASP A 36 3.73 -6.95 -14.03
N ARG A 37 3.98 -6.11 -13.00
CA ARG A 37 5.33 -5.65 -12.63
C ARG A 37 6.03 -6.55 -11.61
N LEU A 38 5.28 -7.12 -10.67
CA LEU A 38 5.83 -7.86 -9.52
C LEU A 38 5.48 -9.35 -9.53
N GLY A 39 4.60 -9.79 -10.43
CA GLY A 39 4.13 -11.16 -10.50
C GLY A 39 3.02 -11.46 -9.50
N LEU A 40 3.19 -12.52 -8.71
CA LEU A 40 2.14 -12.99 -7.80
C LEU A 40 1.92 -12.01 -6.63
N ILE A 41 0.69 -11.50 -6.49
CA ILE A 41 0.27 -10.62 -5.39
C ILE A 41 -0.55 -11.43 -4.38
N GLY A 42 0.08 -11.84 -3.29
CA GLY A 42 -0.56 -12.51 -2.15
C GLY A 42 -1.24 -11.54 -1.19
N SER A 43 -0.67 -10.35 -1.01
CA SER A 43 -1.30 -9.24 -0.28
C SER A 43 -0.83 -7.88 -0.79
N ALA A 44 -1.73 -6.89 -0.82
CA ALA A 44 -1.39 -5.51 -1.14
C ALA A 44 -2.21 -4.54 -0.29
N PHE A 45 -1.54 -3.56 0.33
CA PHE A 45 -2.19 -2.58 1.22
C PHE A 45 -1.77 -1.16 0.89
N VAL A 46 -2.74 -0.28 0.58
CA VAL A 46 -2.46 1.14 0.31
C VAL A 46 -2.13 1.86 1.61
N LEU A 47 -0.86 2.24 1.77
CA LEU A 47 -0.36 2.98 2.93
C LEU A 47 -0.72 4.47 2.83
N SER A 48 -0.65 5.03 1.62
CA SER A 48 -1.10 6.39 1.32
C SER A 48 -1.57 6.51 -0.12
N TRP A 49 -2.51 7.43 -0.33
CA TRP A 49 -2.97 7.89 -1.63
C TRP A 49 -3.04 9.41 -1.59
N THR A 50 -2.46 10.06 -2.59
CA THR A 50 -2.49 11.52 -2.73
C THR A 50 -2.90 11.86 -4.15
N PRO A 51 -4.11 12.44 -4.36
CA PRO A 51 -4.51 12.92 -5.66
C PRO A 51 -3.79 14.24 -5.96
N GLU A 52 -3.09 14.28 -7.08
CA GLU A 52 -2.46 15.47 -7.65
C GLU A 52 -3.26 15.98 -8.86
N GLN A 53 -2.77 17.08 -9.46
CA GLN A 53 -3.46 17.77 -10.57
C GLN A 53 -3.74 16.82 -11.75
N ALA A 54 -2.74 16.04 -12.16
CA ALA A 54 -2.83 15.15 -13.31
C ALA A 54 -2.69 13.67 -12.96
N GLU A 55 -2.29 13.35 -11.73
CA GLU A 55 -1.83 12.02 -11.32
C GLU A 55 -2.41 11.63 -9.97
N ASP A 56 -2.52 10.33 -9.72
CA ASP A 56 -2.74 9.75 -8.41
C ASP A 56 -1.45 9.08 -7.93
N LEU A 57 -0.93 9.55 -6.79
CA LEU A 57 0.26 9.02 -6.13
C LEU A 57 -0.14 7.96 -5.11
N TYR A 58 0.29 6.72 -5.31
CA TYR A 58 0.07 5.61 -4.40
C TYR A 58 1.37 5.17 -3.72
N THR A 59 1.28 4.87 -2.43
CA THR A 59 2.28 4.07 -1.71
C THR A 59 1.64 2.79 -1.22
N ILE A 60 2.14 1.64 -1.67
CA ILE A 60 1.51 0.34 -1.46
C ILE A 60 2.52 -0.63 -0.85
N LEU A 61 2.16 -1.30 0.25
CA LEU A 61 2.91 -2.46 0.75
C LEU A 61 2.46 -3.70 -0.02
N VAL A 62 3.39 -4.41 -0.65
CA VAL A 62 3.13 -5.63 -1.42
C VAL A 62 3.82 -6.82 -0.75
N ASN A 63 3.07 -7.90 -0.56
CA ASN A 63 3.49 -9.18 -0.01
C ASN A 63 4.24 -9.09 1.34
N GLY A 64 4.06 -7.99 2.07
CA GLY A 64 4.77 -7.72 3.33
C GLY A 64 6.30 -7.52 3.19
N SER A 65 6.84 -7.50 1.96
CA SER A 65 8.28 -7.47 1.70
C SER A 65 8.75 -6.18 1.01
N GLU A 66 7.91 -5.60 0.16
CA GLU A 66 8.26 -4.48 -0.70
C GLU A 66 7.25 -3.34 -0.57
N VAL A 67 7.74 -2.11 -0.70
CA VAL A 67 6.89 -0.91 -0.79
C VAL A 67 7.05 -0.33 -2.18
N VAL A 68 5.91 -0.12 -2.85
CA VAL A 68 5.80 0.41 -4.20
C VAL A 68 5.33 1.86 -4.12
N TRP A 69 6.03 2.75 -4.80
CA TRP A 69 5.54 4.06 -5.19
C TRP A 69 5.08 3.99 -6.63
N LEU A 70 3.84 4.40 -6.85
CA LEU A 70 3.18 4.30 -8.13
C LEU A 70 2.50 5.63 -8.44
N GLU A 71 2.78 6.15 -9.62
CA GLU A 71 2.16 7.36 -10.15
C GLU A 71 1.29 6.96 -11.34
N VAL A 72 -0.01 7.25 -11.25
CA VAL A 72 -0.97 6.89 -12.30
C VAL A 72 -1.60 8.16 -12.86
N SER A 73 -1.52 8.35 -14.17
CA SER A 73 -2.18 9.46 -14.85
C SER A 73 -3.70 9.33 -14.69
N ARG A 74 -4.34 10.41 -14.25
CA ARG A 74 -5.81 10.47 -14.08
C ARG A 74 -6.54 10.62 -15.40
N SER A 75 -5.83 11.04 -16.46
CA SER A 75 -6.43 11.29 -17.78
C SER A 75 -6.63 10.02 -18.59
N ASN A 76 -5.72 9.06 -18.47
CA ASN A 76 -5.71 7.82 -19.27
C ASN A 76 -5.41 6.55 -18.46
N GLY A 77 -5.13 6.66 -17.15
CA GLY A 77 -4.80 5.53 -16.28
C GLY A 77 -3.41 4.96 -16.49
N GLU A 78 -2.56 5.58 -17.31
CA GLU A 78 -1.23 5.04 -17.57
C GLU A 78 -0.31 5.21 -16.36
N VAL A 79 0.62 4.26 -16.20
CA VAL A 79 1.66 4.34 -15.19
C VAL A 79 2.70 5.36 -15.65
N VAL A 80 2.82 6.45 -14.90
CA VAL A 80 3.80 7.51 -15.14
C VAL A 80 5.14 7.13 -14.52
N ASP A 81 5.14 6.67 -13.27
CA ASP A 81 6.32 6.16 -12.58
C ASP A 81 6.00 4.95 -11.70
N PHE A 82 6.98 4.06 -11.55
CA PHE A 82 6.91 2.86 -10.74
C PHE A 82 8.25 2.62 -10.06
N GLN A 83 8.29 2.82 -8.75
CA GLN A 83 9.50 2.62 -7.95
C GLN A 83 9.26 1.64 -6.81
N THR A 84 10.26 0.82 -6.52
CA THR A 84 10.23 -0.15 -5.43
C THR A 84 11.30 0.17 -4.39
N THR A 85 10.96 -0.06 -3.12
CA THR A 85 11.91 0.04 -2.01
C THR A 85 11.64 -1.05 -0.98
N SER A 86 12.66 -1.42 -0.21
CA SER A 86 12.47 -2.37 0.88
C SER A 86 11.66 -1.75 2.02
N VAL A 87 10.86 -2.57 2.70
CA VAL A 87 10.12 -2.18 3.91
C VAL A 87 11.04 -1.51 4.93
N LYS A 88 12.27 -2.04 5.11
CA LYS A 88 13.25 -1.47 6.05
C LYS A 88 13.70 -0.06 5.67
N LYS A 89 13.88 0.21 4.37
CA LYS A 89 14.25 1.56 3.89
C LYS A 89 13.08 2.52 4.04
N TYR A 90 11.86 2.07 3.74
CA TYR A 90 10.64 2.85 3.94
C TYR A 90 10.37 3.16 5.42
N GLU A 91 10.45 2.17 6.32
CA GLU A 91 10.24 2.37 7.76
C GLU A 91 11.18 3.44 8.36
N ARG A 92 12.40 3.54 7.83
CA ARG A 92 13.39 4.54 8.23
C ARG A 92 13.06 5.95 7.73
N SER A 93 12.39 6.08 6.58
CA SER A 93 11.98 7.39 6.05
C SER A 93 10.75 7.95 6.79
N LEU A 94 9.91 7.10 7.38
CA LEU A 94 8.72 7.52 8.11
C LEU A 94 9.05 8.48 9.27
N ARG A 95 8.37 9.62 9.29
CA ARG A 95 8.49 10.64 10.36
C ARG A 95 7.33 10.62 11.35
N SER A 96 6.12 10.31 10.88
CA SER A 96 4.92 10.37 11.73
C SER A 96 4.69 9.05 12.51
N ARG A 97 4.13 9.17 13.73
CA ARG A 97 3.68 8.02 14.52
C ARG A 97 2.55 7.27 13.81
N GLN A 98 1.63 7.99 13.18
CA GLN A 98 0.49 7.41 12.47
C GLN A 98 0.93 6.52 11.30
N SER A 99 1.86 7.00 10.45
CA SER A 99 2.38 6.19 9.33
C SER A 99 3.16 4.97 9.83
N ARG A 100 3.88 5.09 10.96
CA ARG A 100 4.54 3.94 11.61
C ARG A 100 3.54 2.90 12.11
N ILE A 101 2.43 3.33 12.72
CA ILE A 101 1.34 2.43 13.14
C ILE A 101 0.74 1.76 11.91
N LYS A 102 0.38 2.53 10.87
CA LYS A 102 -0.23 2.01 9.65
C LYS A 102 0.66 0.97 8.96
N LEU A 103 1.97 1.23 8.83
CA LEU A 103 2.92 0.25 8.32
C LEU A 103 3.00 -1.00 9.20
N ALA A 104 3.06 -0.84 10.52
CA ALA A 104 3.11 -1.99 11.44
C ALA A 104 1.86 -2.87 11.35
N VAL A 105 0.68 -2.27 11.21
CA VAL A 105 -0.59 -2.97 11.01
C VAL A 105 -0.63 -3.65 9.63
N ALA A 106 -0.17 -2.97 8.58
CA ALA A 106 -0.12 -3.57 7.24
C ALA A 106 0.81 -4.79 7.19
N LEU A 107 1.95 -4.75 7.87
CA LEU A 107 2.87 -5.89 8.00
C LEU A 107 2.28 -7.04 8.83
N ASP A 108 1.50 -6.72 9.86
CA ASP A 108 0.77 -7.70 10.67
C ASP A 108 -0.29 -8.43 9.82
N LEU A 109 -1.06 -7.69 9.04
CA LEU A 109 -2.04 -8.24 8.09
C LEU A 109 -1.38 -9.07 6.99
N ALA A 110 -0.26 -8.62 6.43
CA ALA A 110 0.45 -9.33 5.37
C ALA A 110 0.95 -10.71 5.79
N ARG A 111 1.18 -10.95 7.09
CA ARG A 111 1.59 -12.26 7.62
C ARG A 111 0.43 -13.24 7.78
N GLN A 112 -0.80 -12.76 7.68
CA GLN A 112 -2.03 -13.56 7.81
C GLN A 112 -2.57 -14.02 6.44
N HIS A 113 -1.93 -13.58 5.36
CA HIS A 113 -2.20 -13.94 3.97
C HIS A 113 -1.02 -14.71 3.38
#